data_AF-A0A484XP71-F1
#
_entry.id   AF-A0A484XP71-F1
#
_cell.length_a   1.000
_cell.length_b   1.000
_cell.length_c   1.000
_cell.angle_alpha   90.00
_cell.angle_beta   90.00
_cell.angle_gamma   90.00
#
_symmetry.space_group_name_H-M   'P 1'
#
loop_
_entity.id
_entity.type
_entity.pdbx_description
1 polymer ?
#
loop_
_entity_poly.entity_id
_entity_poly.type
_entity_poly.pdbx_seq_one_letter_code
_entity_poly.pdbx_strand_id
1 'polypeptide(L)' 'MKAPATPTDENERLAALRESGLLDIDRSPAFDRLTRLAKRFFQVPLAMVNLIDEHSLIGQVGRRQSA' A
#
# COMPACT_ATOMS: atom_id res chain seq x y z
N MET A 1 14.25 -10.27 -15.12
CA MET A 1 13.09 -10.80 -14.35
C MET A 1 11.90 -10.88 -15.30
N LYS A 2 11.08 -11.92 -15.21
CA LYS A 2 9.84 -12.04 -16.01
C LYS A 2 8.77 -11.14 -15.39
N ALA A 3 8.02 -10.41 -16.22
CA ALA A 3 6.89 -9.62 -15.74
C ALA A 3 5.82 -10.55 -15.12
N PRO A 4 5.16 -10.13 -14.04
CA PRO A 4 4.04 -10.88 -13.48
C PRO A 4 2.90 -10.95 -14.49
N ALA A 5 2.16 -12.06 -14.47
CA ALA A 5 0.95 -12.18 -15.26
C ALA A 5 -0.16 -11.35 -14.62
N THR A 6 -0.97 -10.69 -15.45
CA THR A 6 -2.20 -10.05 -15.00
C THR A 6 -3.23 -11.13 -14.63
N PRO A 7 -3.92 -11.01 -13.48
CA PRO A 7 -5.01 -11.92 -13.11
C PRO A 7 -6.16 -11.92 -14.14
N THR A 8 -6.89 -13.02 -14.23
CA THR A 8 -8.02 -13.16 -15.16
C THR A 8 -9.20 -12.26 -14.79
N ASP A 9 -9.32 -11.91 -13.50
CA ASP A 9 -10.36 -11.10 -12.86
C ASP A 9 -9.89 -9.66 -12.57
N GLU A 10 -8.89 -9.17 -13.30
CA GLU A 10 -8.26 -7.87 -13.00
C GLU A 10 -9.23 -6.69 -12.99
N ASN A 11 -10.25 -6.71 -13.86
CA ASN A 11 -11.28 -5.67 -13.88
C ASN A 11 -12.10 -5.65 -12.58
N GLU A 12 -12.44 -6.81 -12.03
CA GLU A 12 -13.19 -6.93 -10.77
C GLU A 12 -12.31 -6.48 -9.59
N ARG A 13 -11.03 -6.86 -9.61
CA ARG A 13 -10.05 -6.43 -8.60
C ARG A 13 -9.90 -4.90 -8.58
N LEU A 14 -9.78 -4.27 -9.75
CA LEU A 14 -9.65 -2.81 -9.89
C LEU A 14 -10.92 -2.08 -9.45
N ALA A 15 -12.11 -2.61 -9.80
CA ALA A 15 -13.39 -2.07 -9.33
C ALA A 15 -13.48 -2.13 -7.80
N ALA A 16 -13.19 -3.28 -7.20
CA ALA A 16 -13.19 -3.45 -5.75
C ALA A 16 -12.18 -2.52 -5.06
N LEU A 17 -10.99 -2.31 -5.64
CA LEU A 17 -10.01 -1.38 -5.12
C LEU A 17 -10.53 0.07 -5.14
N ARG A 18 -11.15 0.51 -6.23
CA ARG A 18 -11.71 1.86 -6.37
C ARG A 18 -12.89 2.07 -5.40
N GLU A 19 -13.77 1.07 -5.27
CA GLU A 19 -14.92 1.10 -4.35
C GLU A 19 -14.52 1.09 -2.87
N SER A 20 -13.35 0.52 -2.54
CA SER A 20 -12.87 0.46 -1.15
C SER A 20 -12.59 1.83 -0.52
N GLY A 21 -12.47 2.89 -1.32
CA GLY A 21 -12.04 4.23 -0.86
C GLY A 21 -10.58 4.26 -0.39
N LEU A 22 -9.83 3.16 -0.57
CA LEU A 22 -8.44 3.07 -0.17
C LEU A 22 -7.49 3.80 -1.12
N LEU A 23 -7.94 4.37 -2.25
CA LEU A 23 -7.06 5.14 -3.14
C LEU A 23 -7.08 6.65 -2.84
N ASP A 24 -8.09 7.15 -2.12
CA ASP A 24 -8.25 8.57 -1.77
C ASP A 24 -7.32 9.01 -0.61
N ILE A 25 -6.12 8.43 -0.54
CA ILE A 25 -5.24 8.48 0.65
C ILE A 25 -4.36 9.72 0.69
N ASP A 26 -4.97 10.90 0.83
CA ASP A 26 -4.14 12.11 0.90
C ASP A 26 -3.50 12.34 2.29
N ARG A 27 -3.85 11.53 3.32
CA ARG A 27 -3.17 11.38 4.64
C ARG A 27 -3.98 10.41 5.52
N SER A 28 -3.80 9.10 5.43
CA SER A 28 -4.42 8.18 6.41
C SER A 28 -3.42 7.78 7.50
N PRO A 29 -3.61 8.22 8.76
CA PRO A 29 -2.76 7.80 9.89
C PRO A 29 -2.81 6.28 10.15
N ALA A 30 -3.77 5.57 9.56
CA ALA A 30 -3.92 4.12 9.74
C ALA A 30 -2.76 3.34 9.11
N PHE A 31 -2.35 3.67 7.88
CA PHE A 31 -1.24 2.99 7.20
C PHE A 31 0.10 3.32 7.86
N ASP A 32 0.29 4.55 8.31
CA ASP A 32 1.46 4.94 9.10
C ASP A 32 1.56 4.16 10.42
N ARG A 33 0.43 3.93 11.11
CA ARG A 33 0.40 3.09 12.31
C ARG A 33 0.78 1.64 11.99
N LEU A 34 0.23 1.09 10.91
CA LEU A 34 0.46 -0.30 10.51
C LEU A 34 1.93 -0.53 10.10
N THR A 35 2.50 0.35 9.28
CA THR A 35 3.91 0.26 8.87
C THR A 35 4.85 0.45 10.06
N ARG A 36 4.54 1.35 11.00
CA ARG A 36 5.32 1.51 12.24
C ARG A 36 5.26 0.26 13.14
N LEU A 37 4.09 -0.35 13.28
CA LEU A 37 3.94 -1.59 14.05
C LEU A 37 4.76 -2.72 13.42
N ALA A 38 4.65 -2.91 12.10
CA ALA A 38 5.42 -3.91 11.37
C ALA A 38 6.93 -3.70 11.52
N LYS A 39 7.43 -2.46 11.35
CA LYS A 39 8.85 -2.15 11.55
C LYS A 39 9.34 -2.51 12.95
N ARG A 40 8.57 -2.18 13.99
CA ARG A 40 8.94 -2.46 15.38
C ARG A 40 8.87 -3.95 15.70
N PHE A 41 7.84 -4.65 15.21
CA PHE A 41 7.61 -6.05 15.53
C PHE A 41 8.60 -6.98 14.82
N PHE A 42 8.84 -6.73 13.53
CA PHE A 42 9.76 -7.53 12.71
C PHE A 42 11.20 -7.02 12.73
N GLN A 43 11.49 -5.93 13.45
CA GLN A 43 12.82 -5.32 13.55
C GLN A 43 13.45 -5.00 12.19
N VAL A 44 12.64 -4.55 11.23
CA VAL A 44 13.08 -4.25 9.86
C VAL A 44 13.30 -2.74 9.64
N PRO A 45 14.26 -2.34 8.78
CA PRO A 45 14.54 -0.93 8.52
C PRO A 45 13.39 -0.22 7.79
N LEU A 46 12.54 -0.97 7.07
CA LEU A 46 11.47 -0.45 6.24
C LEU A 46 10.27 -1.41 6.19
N ALA A 47 9.06 -0.86 6.24
CA ALA A 47 7.81 -1.54 5.92
C ALA A 47 6.94 -0.57 5.14
N MET A 48 6.18 -1.08 4.16
CA MET A 48 5.35 -0.30 3.27
C MET A 48 4.04 -1.04 3.00
N VAL A 49 2.99 -0.28 2.70
CA VAL A 49 1.75 -0.78 2.12
C VAL A 49 1.67 -0.21 0.71
N ASN A 50 1.50 -1.09 -0.28
CA ASN A 50 1.39 -0.71 -1.68
C ASN A 50 0.03 -1.16 -2.22
N LEU A 51 -0.73 -0.22 -2.76
CA LEU A 51 -1.96 -0.52 -3.50
C LEU A 51 -1.65 -0.46 -4.98
N ILE A 52 -2.07 -1.51 -5.71
CA ILE A 52 -1.77 -1.69 -7.12
C ILE A 52 -3.01 -1.28 -7.92
N ASP A 53 -2.98 -0.12 -8.56
CA ASP A 53 -4.00 0.30 -9.53
C ASP A 53 -3.48 0.10 -10.96
N GLU A 54 -4.37 0.22 -11.94
CA GLU A 54 -4.14 -0.04 -13.36
C GLU A 54 -2.94 0.75 -13.94
N HIS A 55 -2.74 1.99 -13.49
CA HIS A 55 -1.73 2.90 -14.02
C HIS A 55 -0.76 3.45 -12.96
N SER A 56 -0.90 3.10 -11.67
CA SER A 56 -0.08 3.70 -10.61
C SER A 56 0.08 2.81 -9.37
N LEU A 57 1.31 2.74 -8.87
CA LEU A 57 1.64 2.21 -7.55
C LEU A 57 1.56 3.35 -6.54
N ILE A 58 0.62 3.31 -5.60
CA ILE A 58 0.59 4.26 -4.48
C ILE A 58 1.33 3.61 -3.30
N GLY A 59 2.56 4.07 -3.04
CA GLY A 59 3.39 3.59 -1.93
C GLY A 59 3.38 4.57 -0.75
N GLN A 60 2.97 4.11 0.44
CA GLN A 60 3.11 4.90 1.66
C GLN A 60 4.38 4.51 2.41
N VAL A 61 5.35 5.43 2.41
CA VAL A 61 6.58 5.31 3.18
C VAL A 61 6.31 5.88 4.57
N GLY A 62 6.29 5.03 5.59
CA GLY A 62 6.16 5.46 6.99
C GLY A 62 7.29 6.42 7.35
N ARG A 63 7.01 7.73 7.32
CA ARG A 63 8.00 8.77 7.67
C ARG A 63 8.28 8.67 9.16
N ARG A 64 9.56 8.81 9.52
CA ARG A 64 9.98 9.01 10.92
C ARG A 64 9.39 10.34 11.37
N GLN A 65 8.43 10.30 12.29
CA GLN A 65 8.16 11.48 13.12
C GLN A 65 9.37 11.61 14.04
N SER A 66 10.20 12.62 13.77
CA SER A 66 11.23 13.09 14.68
C SER A 66 10.57 14.05 15.67
N ALA A 67 11.00 13.91 16.94
CA ALA A 67 10.58 14.61 18.15
C ALA A 67 9.31 14.07 18.82
#